data_AF-A0A522YIH2-F1
#
_entry.id   AF-A0A522YIH2-F1
#
_cell.length_a   1.000
_cell.length_b   1.000
_cell.length_c   1.000
_cell.angle_alpha   90.00
_cell.angle_beta   90.00
_cell.angle_gamma   90.00
#
_symmetry.space_group_name_H-M   'P 1'
#
loop_
_entity.id
_entity.type
_entity.pdbx_description
1 polymer ?
#
loop_
_entity_poly.entity_id
_entity_poly.type
_entity_poly.pdbx_seq_one_letter_code
_entity_poly.pdbx_strand_id
1 'polypeptide(L)'
;CNSQPWYFIVIDDEVLKNKVSEAAFSGIYSQNAFAKRACVLVIVLREKTSFFPAVAGYSQGIRYNAVDLGIACEHFVLQAQEDGVGTCMLGWFNQRAVEKTLGIPGNKKAGIIISMGYPQDPEIRPRARKSIEQMSRFNK
;
A
#
# COMPACT_ATOMS: atom_id res chain seq x y z
N CYS A 1 -19.91 -8.17 -2.04
CA CYS A 1 -20.34 -7.15 -3.03
C CYS A 1 -19.11 -6.63 -3.77
N ASN A 2 -19.28 -6.02 -4.96
CA ASN A 2 -18.18 -5.38 -5.68
C ASN A 2 -18.01 -3.91 -5.26
N SER A 3 -17.82 -3.65 -3.96
CA SER A 3 -17.79 -2.28 -3.42
C SER A 3 -16.58 -1.46 -3.83
N GLN A 4 -15.51 -2.11 -4.31
CA GLN A 4 -14.27 -1.47 -4.73
C GLN A 4 -13.80 -0.39 -3.73
N PRO A 5 -13.63 -0.71 -2.43
CA PRO A 5 -13.42 0.27 -1.36
C PRO A 5 -11.99 0.83 -1.33
N TRP A 6 -11.41 1.07 -2.51
CA TRP A 6 -10.06 1.56 -2.73
C TRP A 6 -10.06 2.72 -3.73
N TYR A 7 -9.14 3.66 -3.53
CA TYR A 7 -8.93 4.79 -4.43
C TYR A 7 -7.44 5.09 -4.53
N PHE A 8 -6.92 5.26 -5.74
CA PHE A 8 -5.49 5.47 -6.00
C PHE A 8 -5.22 6.95 -6.24
N ILE A 9 -4.36 7.56 -5.42
CA ILE A 9 -3.78 8.87 -5.69
C ILE A 9 -2.38 8.64 -6.25
N VAL A 10 -2.19 8.91 -7.54
CA VAL A 10 -0.89 8.83 -8.21
C VAL A 10 -0.19 10.17 -8.08
N ILE A 11 1.06 10.17 -7.61
CA ILE A 11 1.87 11.37 -7.40
C ILE A 11 3.19 11.19 -8.17
N ASP A 12 3.25 11.84 -9.33
CA ASP A 12 4.42 11.92 -10.22
C ASP A 12 5.08 13.33 -10.22
N ASP A 13 4.37 14.36 -9.75
CA ASP A 13 4.95 15.67 -9.47
C ASP A 13 6.03 15.59 -8.40
N GLU A 14 7.26 16.01 -8.73
CA GLU A 14 8.42 15.84 -7.87
C GLU A 14 8.31 16.64 -6.56
N VAL A 15 7.74 17.86 -6.62
CA VAL A 15 7.60 18.73 -5.44
C VAL A 15 6.61 18.12 -4.46
N LEU A 16 5.44 17.70 -4.93
CA LEU A 16 4.42 17.07 -4.11
C LEU A 16 4.88 15.71 -3.58
N LYS A 17 5.52 14.89 -4.42
CA LYS A 17 6.09 13.60 -4.03
C LYS A 17 7.09 13.75 -2.89
N ASN A 18 8.01 14.71 -2.99
CA ASN A 18 9.01 14.98 -1.95
C ASN A 18 8.34 15.41 -0.64
N LYS A 19 7.38 16.34 -0.72
CA LYS A 19 6.60 16.80 0.44
C LYS A 19 5.85 15.65 1.12
N VAL A 20 5.18 14.79 0.35
CA VAL A 20 4.45 13.63 0.86
C VAL A 20 5.40 12.60 1.46
N SER A 21 6.53 12.33 0.81
CA SER A 21 7.53 11.39 1.32
C SER A 21 8.13 11.84 2.66
N GLU A 22 8.44 13.13 2.80
CA GLU A 22 8.96 13.69 4.06
C GLU A 22 7.92 13.63 5.18
N ALA A 23 6.66 13.92 4.86
CA ALA A 23 5.56 13.77 5.79
C ALA A 23 5.35 12.30 6.20
N ALA A 24 5.43 11.36 5.26
CA ALA A 24 5.20 9.93 5.46
C ALA A 24 6.31 9.24 6.26
N PHE A 25 7.58 9.57 5.97
CA PHE A 25 8.74 8.76 6.36
C PHE A 25 9.77 9.55 7.20
N SER A 26 9.29 10.36 8.14
CA SER A 26 10.12 11.06 9.13
C SER A 26 10.07 10.38 10.51
N GLY A 27 11.06 10.68 11.36
CA GLY A 27 11.13 10.15 12.74
C GLY A 27 11.15 8.61 12.78
N ILE A 28 10.19 8.02 13.49
CA ILE A 28 10.06 6.55 13.64
C ILE A 28 9.74 5.81 12.32
N TYR A 29 9.37 6.54 11.26
CA TYR A 29 9.05 5.98 9.94
C TYR A 29 10.22 6.08 8.95
N SER A 30 11.38 6.58 9.38
CA SER A 30 12.55 6.88 8.54
C SER A 30 13.16 5.66 7.84
N GLN A 31 12.87 4.44 8.28
CA GLN A 31 13.29 3.21 7.60
C GLN A 31 12.79 3.13 6.14
N ASN A 32 11.68 3.79 5.84
CA ASN A 32 11.09 3.82 4.49
C ASN A 32 11.41 5.12 3.71
N ALA A 33 12.32 5.96 4.21
CA ALA A 33 12.67 7.24 3.57
C ALA A 33 13.28 7.08 2.17
N PHE A 34 13.73 5.87 1.80
CA PHE A 34 14.17 5.57 0.44
C PHE A 34 13.08 5.82 -0.60
N ALA A 35 11.80 5.78 -0.22
CA ALA A 35 10.67 6.02 -1.11
C ALA A 35 10.71 7.41 -1.79
N LYS A 36 11.41 8.39 -1.21
CA LYS A 36 11.64 9.71 -1.83
C LYS A 36 12.33 9.60 -3.20
N ARG A 37 13.18 8.58 -3.38
CA ARG A 37 13.94 8.31 -4.63
C ARG A 37 13.09 7.67 -5.72
N ALA A 38 11.89 7.18 -5.41
CA ALA A 38 11.01 6.60 -6.40
C ALA A 38 10.57 7.65 -7.43
N CYS A 39 10.29 7.25 -8.67
CA CYS A 39 9.75 8.15 -9.68
C CYS A 39 8.34 8.60 -9.30
N VAL A 40 7.52 7.65 -8.81
CA VAL A 40 6.11 7.85 -8.47
C VAL A 40 5.84 7.31 -7.06
N LEU A 41 4.96 8.00 -6.33
CA LEU A 41 4.30 7.46 -5.14
C LEU A 41 2.81 7.28 -5.42
N VAL A 42 2.27 6.10 -5.15
CA VAL A 42 0.84 5.83 -5.22
C VAL A 42 0.30 5.66 -3.81
N ILE A 43 -0.56 6.58 -3.38
CA ILE A 43 -1.24 6.51 -2.08
C ILE A 43 -2.58 5.82 -2.29
N VAL A 44 -2.74 4.63 -1.73
CA VAL A 44 -3.98 3.86 -1.86
C VAL A 44 -4.84 4.12 -0.63
N LEU A 45 -5.96 4.80 -0.87
CA LEU A 45 -6.94 5.09 0.15
C LEU A 45 -7.86 3.89 0.34
N ARG A 46 -8.18 3.61 1.60
CA ARG A 46 -9.25 2.71 2.00
C ARG A 46 -10.50 3.51 2.30
N GLU A 47 -11.60 3.12 1.68
CA GLU A 47 -12.91 3.69 1.90
C GLU A 47 -13.75 2.82 2.85
N LYS A 48 -14.82 3.39 3.40
CA LYS A 48 -15.77 2.62 4.20
C LYS A 48 -16.54 1.66 3.30
N THR A 49 -16.70 0.42 3.73
CA THR A 49 -17.61 -0.52 3.07
C THR A 49 -19.06 -0.10 3.27
N SER A 50 -19.95 -0.57 2.39
CA SER A 50 -21.40 -0.46 2.59
C SER A 50 -21.84 -1.11 3.91
N PHE A 51 -23.02 -0.73 4.39
CA PHE A 51 -23.51 -1.06 5.74
C PHE A 51 -23.50 -2.57 6.04
N PHE A 52 -24.03 -3.40 5.14
CA PHE A 52 -24.10 -4.86 5.37
C PHE A 52 -22.72 -5.54 5.47
N PRO A 53 -21.77 -5.35 4.54
CA PRO A 53 -20.40 -5.84 4.70
C PRO A 53 -19.68 -5.29 5.94
N ALA A 54 -19.95 -4.05 6.34
CA ALA A 54 -19.34 -3.47 7.54
C ALA A 54 -19.79 -4.21 8.80
N VAL A 55 -21.09 -4.51 8.91
CA VAL A 55 -21.68 -5.25 10.03
C VAL A 55 -21.20 -6.70 10.04
N ALA A 56 -21.19 -7.36 8.89
CA ALA A 56 -20.70 -8.74 8.76
C ALA A 56 -19.19 -8.84 9.10
N GLY A 57 -18.38 -7.89 8.63
CA GLY A 57 -16.96 -7.83 8.97
C GLY A 57 -16.73 -7.59 10.46
N TYR A 58 -17.52 -6.72 11.08
CA TYR A 58 -17.43 -6.48 12.53
C TYR A 58 -17.76 -7.73 13.34
N SER A 59 -18.84 -8.46 13.02
CA SER A 59 -19.21 -9.67 13.75
C SER A 59 -18.20 -10.82 13.59
N GLN A 60 -17.47 -10.85 12.46
CA GLN A 60 -16.46 -11.86 12.17
C GLN A 60 -15.02 -11.42 12.52
N GLY A 61 -14.81 -10.18 12.98
CA GLY A 61 -13.48 -9.63 13.23
C GLY A 61 -12.64 -9.39 11.97
N ILE A 62 -13.26 -9.35 10.78
CA ILE A 62 -12.60 -9.21 9.49
C ILE A 62 -12.79 -7.80 8.93
N ARG A 63 -11.69 -7.16 8.53
CA ARG A 63 -11.72 -5.88 7.82
C ARG A 63 -11.72 -6.11 6.31
N TYR A 64 -12.89 -6.39 5.75
CA TYR A 64 -13.03 -6.72 4.32
C TYR A 64 -12.42 -5.67 3.38
N ASN A 65 -12.59 -4.37 3.65
CA ASN A 65 -11.94 -3.32 2.86
C ASN A 65 -10.41 -3.33 2.91
N ALA A 66 -9.80 -3.88 3.97
CA ALA A 66 -8.35 -4.03 4.03
C ALA A 66 -7.86 -5.22 3.19
N VAL A 67 -8.64 -6.31 3.16
CA VAL A 67 -8.39 -7.48 2.29
C VAL A 67 -8.50 -7.07 0.82
N ASP A 68 -9.61 -6.43 0.47
CA ASP A 68 -9.88 -5.87 -0.86
C ASP A 68 -8.76 -4.94 -1.33
N LEU A 69 -8.33 -4.01 -0.48
CA LEU A 69 -7.21 -3.10 -0.78
C LEU A 69 -5.91 -3.87 -1.02
N GLY A 70 -5.62 -4.88 -0.19
CA GLY A 70 -4.43 -5.71 -0.35
C GLY A 70 -4.40 -6.44 -1.69
N ILE A 71 -5.52 -7.07 -2.08
CA ILE A 71 -5.66 -7.77 -3.37
C ILE A 71 -5.47 -6.80 -4.54
N ALA A 72 -6.13 -5.63 -4.49
CA ALA A 72 -6.00 -4.62 -5.54
C ALA A 72 -4.55 -4.12 -5.69
N CYS A 73 -3.85 -3.90 -4.58
CA CYS A 73 -2.45 -3.48 -4.59
C CYS A 73 -1.52 -4.58 -5.11
N GLU A 74 -1.76 -5.85 -4.76
CA GLU A 74 -0.92 -6.96 -5.23
C GLU A 74 -1.04 -7.14 -6.75
N HIS A 75 -2.26 -7.11 -7.31
CA HIS A 75 -2.45 -7.15 -8.76
C HIS A 75 -1.76 -5.98 -9.47
N PHE A 76 -1.86 -4.77 -8.89
CA PHE A 76 -1.16 -3.59 -9.39
C PHE A 76 0.36 -3.81 -9.40
N VAL A 77 0.93 -4.35 -8.32
CA VAL A 77 2.37 -4.62 -8.19
C VAL A 77 2.85 -5.70 -9.17
N LEU A 78 2.07 -6.76 -9.36
CA LEU A 78 2.39 -7.82 -10.32
C LEU A 78 2.39 -7.30 -11.75
N GLN A 79 1.41 -6.48 -12.13
CA GLN A 79 1.38 -5.86 -13.46
C GLN A 79 2.56 -4.89 -13.66
N ALA A 80 2.86 -4.06 -12.65
CA ALA A 80 4.02 -3.17 -12.71
C ALA A 80 5.33 -3.94 -12.93
N GLN A 81 5.50 -5.09 -12.26
CA GLN A 81 6.67 -5.95 -12.43
C GLN A 81 6.75 -6.56 -13.83
N GLU A 82 5.63 -7.01 -14.41
CA GLU A 82 5.56 -7.49 -15.80
C GLU A 82 5.99 -6.40 -16.79
N ASP A 83 5.63 -5.15 -16.51
CA ASP A 83 6.02 -3.98 -17.31
C ASP A 83 7.46 -3.49 -17.00
N GLY A 84 8.22 -4.20 -16.16
CA GLY A 84 9.60 -3.86 -15.79
C GLY A 84 9.75 -2.72 -14.78
N VAL A 85 8.66 -2.35 -14.10
CA VAL A 85 8.62 -1.30 -13.07
C VAL A 85 8.76 -1.92 -11.68
N GLY A 86 9.83 -1.55 -10.98
CA GLY A 86 10.05 -1.96 -9.59
C GLY A 86 9.09 -1.26 -8.64
N THR A 87 8.57 -2.00 -7.66
CA THR A 87 7.63 -1.46 -6.67
C THR A 87 8.00 -1.85 -5.23
N CYS A 88 7.56 -1.05 -4.26
CA CYS A 88 7.60 -1.42 -2.85
C CYS A 88 6.32 -0.98 -2.13
N MET A 89 5.63 -1.95 -1.52
CA MET A 89 4.44 -1.72 -0.70
C MET A 89 4.82 -1.33 0.73
N LEU A 90 4.45 -0.12 1.15
CA LEU A 90 4.86 0.51 2.41
C LEU A 90 3.65 0.67 3.34
N GLY A 91 3.56 -0.24 4.31
CA GLY A 91 2.51 -0.21 5.35
C GLY A 91 2.90 0.56 6.63
N TRP A 92 4.18 0.90 6.80
CA TRP A 92 4.69 1.62 7.97
C TRP A 92 5.04 3.07 7.61
N PHE A 93 4.13 4.00 7.86
CA PHE A 93 4.27 5.43 7.58
C PHE A 93 3.38 6.29 8.47
N ASN A 94 3.66 7.60 8.54
CA ASN A 94 2.84 8.56 9.26
C ASN A 94 1.53 8.85 8.51
N GLN A 95 0.54 8.01 8.71
CA GLN A 95 -0.76 8.10 8.04
C GLN A 95 -1.41 9.49 8.20
N ARG A 96 -1.42 10.05 9.42
CA ARG A 96 -2.04 11.36 9.69
C ARG A 96 -1.35 12.50 8.95
N ALA A 97 -0.01 12.47 8.86
CA ALA A 97 0.74 13.51 8.16
C ALA A 97 0.52 13.44 6.64
N VAL A 98 0.41 12.24 6.07
CA VAL A 98 0.05 12.05 4.66
C VAL A 98 -1.36 12.55 4.38
N GLU A 99 -2.34 12.15 5.20
CA GLU A 99 -3.73 12.59 5.08
C GLU A 99 -3.85 14.12 5.13
N LYS A 100 -3.13 14.77 6.06
CA LYS A 100 -3.10 16.24 6.16
C LYS A 100 -2.44 16.88 4.94
N THR A 101 -1.31 16.34 4.48
CA THR A 101 -0.55 16.89 3.35
C THR A 101 -1.35 16.87 2.05
N LEU A 102 -2.16 15.82 1.85
CA LEU A 102 -2.97 15.62 0.64
C LEU A 102 -4.41 16.10 0.77
N GLY A 103 -4.80 16.66 1.92
CA GLY A 103 -6.19 17.08 2.15
C GLY A 103 -7.20 15.93 2.09
N ILE A 104 -6.80 14.72 2.48
CA ILE A 104 -7.66 13.53 2.42
C ILE A 104 -8.83 13.70 3.41
N PRO A 105 -10.08 13.55 2.97
CA PRO A 105 -11.23 13.73 3.85
C PRO A 105 -11.30 12.64 4.92
N GLY A 106 -11.82 12.97 6.10
CA GLY A 106 -11.79 12.08 7.27
C GLY A 106 -12.58 10.76 7.14
N ASN A 107 -13.42 10.63 6.11
CA ASN A 107 -14.14 9.40 5.78
C ASN A 107 -13.29 8.39 4.97
N LYS A 108 -12.10 8.78 4.50
CA LYS A 108 -11.12 7.93 3.85
C LYS A 108 -9.86 7.80 4.71
N LYS A 109 -9.08 6.75 4.48
CA LYS A 109 -7.84 6.50 5.22
C LYS A 109 -6.73 6.11 4.26
N ALA A 110 -5.56 6.73 4.35
CA ALA A 110 -4.39 6.24 3.61
C ALA A 110 -4.01 4.86 4.15
N GLY A 111 -4.19 3.83 3.33
CA GLY A 111 -4.01 2.43 3.74
C GLY A 111 -2.60 1.94 3.50
N ILE A 112 -2.09 2.13 2.28
CA ILE A 112 -0.74 1.75 1.89
C ILE A 112 -0.17 2.79 0.92
N ILE A 113 1.14 2.93 0.92
CA ILE A 113 1.88 3.69 -0.09
C ILE A 113 2.64 2.69 -0.96
N ILE A 114 2.54 2.80 -2.28
CA ILE A 114 3.36 2.03 -3.21
C ILE A 114 4.38 3.01 -3.80
N SER A 115 5.67 2.77 -3.56
CA SER A 115 6.72 3.49 -4.28
C SER A 115 7.04 2.74 -5.56
N MET A 116 7.26 3.48 -6.66
CA MET A 116 7.48 2.90 -7.99
C MET A 116 8.58 3.61 -8.77
N GLY A 117 9.35 2.83 -9.53
CA GLY A 117 10.35 3.36 -10.45
C GLY A 117 11.14 2.25 -11.14
N TYR A 118 11.98 2.62 -12.09
CA TYR A 118 12.85 1.65 -12.75
C TYR A 118 14.03 1.29 -11.84
N PRO A 119 14.24 0.00 -11.54
CA PRO A 119 15.38 -0.43 -10.73
C PRO A 119 16.70 -0.03 -11.38
N GLN A 120 17.60 0.59 -10.61
CA GLN A 120 18.98 0.84 -11.07
C GLN A 120 19.80 -0.45 -11.15
N ASP A 121 19.43 -1.43 -10.32
CA ASP A 121 20.04 -2.76 -10.26
C ASP A 121 18.91 -3.79 -10.47
N PRO A 122 18.98 -4.60 -11.54
CA PRO A 122 18.00 -5.65 -11.80
C PRO A 122 18.16 -6.86 -10.87
N GLU A 123 19.26 -6.95 -10.11
CA GLU A 123 19.55 -8.11 -9.28
C GLU A 123 18.59 -8.20 -8.07
N ILE A 124 17.72 -9.21 -8.09
CA ILE A 124 16.82 -9.49 -6.97
C ILE A 124 17.57 -10.33 -5.94
N ARG A 125 17.94 -9.69 -4.82
CA ARG A 125 18.56 -10.41 -3.70
C ARG A 125 17.64 -11.52 -3.18
N PRO A 126 18.17 -12.74 -2.93
CA PRO A 126 17.41 -13.80 -2.31
C PRO A 126 16.83 -13.33 -0.97
N ARG A 127 15.55 -13.58 -0.76
CA ARG A 127 14.90 -13.29 0.52
C ARG A 127 14.54 -14.58 1.22
N ALA A 128 14.85 -14.65 2.51
CA ALA A 128 14.37 -15.73 3.36
C ALA A 128 12.84 -15.76 3.33
N ARG A 129 12.30 -16.94 3.04
CA ARG A 129 10.86 -17.24 3.10
C ARG A 129 10.69 -18.44 4.03
N LYS A 130 9.52 -18.50 4.67
CA LYS A 130 9.10 -19.71 5.37
C LYS A 130 9.03 -20.86 4.36
N SER A 131 9.27 -22.08 4.83
CA SER A 131 9.08 -23.26 3.99
C SER A 131 7.58 -23.46 3.68
N ILE A 132 7.28 -24.27 2.66
CA ILE A 132 5.89 -24.55 2.27
C ILE A 132 5.14 -25.23 3.42
N GLU A 133 5.82 -26.08 4.19
CA GLU A 133 5.26 -26.81 5.35
C GLU A 133 4.93 -25.87 6.52
N GLN A 134 5.62 -24.73 6.61
CA GLN A 134 5.31 -23.68 7.58
C GLN A 134 4.14 -22.77 7.14
N MET A 135 3.77 -22.80 5.86
CA MET A 135 2.70 -21.95 5.29
C MET A 135 1.45 -22.75 4.89
N SER A 136 1.56 -24.07 4.73
CA SER A 136 0.49 -24.93 4.25
C SER A 136 0.59 -26.34 4.84
N ARG A 137 -0.55 -27.01 4.92
CA ARG A 137 -0.67 -28.40 5.37
C ARG A 137 -1.84 -29.07 4.65
N PHE A 138 -1.70 -30.35 4.32
CA PHE A 138 -2.77 -31.11 3.69
C PHE A 138 -3.62 -31.79 4.77
N ASN A 139 -4.94 -31.55 4.76
CA ASN A 139 -5.97 -32.22 5.56
C ASN A 139 -5.90 -32.07 7.10
N LYS A 140 -4.72 -31.89 7.69
CA LYS A 140 -4.48 -31.74 9.13
C LYS A 140 -3.35 -30.79 9.41
#